data_AF-A0A925PKC1-F1
#
_entry.id   AF-A0A925PKC1-F1
#
_cell.length_a   1.000
_cell.length_b   1.000
_cell.length_c   1.000
_cell.angle_alpha   90.00
_cell.angle_beta   90.00
_cell.angle_gamma   90.00
#
_symmetry.space_group_name_H-M   'P 1'
#
loop_
_entity.id
_entity.type
_entity.pdbx_description
1 polymer ?
#
loop_
_entity_poly.entity_id
_entity_poly.type
_entity_poly.pdbx_seq_one_letter_code
_entity_poly.pdbx_strand_id
1 'polypeptide(L)'
;MDFQQKRPDLRGNWKERCGDNFYELGRDGVWQQHRNRFHFQDHYAKDIKYPKVFIASKYWYFGNTTQPVPKQFAELVGGRGIRTNHNEMVSQKFKDWVETSFDTGVHGNPLDNPDLNAPRPAPYQRCSE
;
A
#
# COMPACT_ATOMS: atom_id res chain seq x y z
N MET A 1 -1.71 -17.86 9.10
CA MET A 1 -2.57 -17.08 8.17
C MET A 1 -2.98 -18.01 7.05
N ASP A 2 -4.27 -18.22 6.87
CA ASP A 2 -4.84 -19.06 5.82
C ASP A 2 -5.00 -18.23 4.53
N PHE A 3 -4.56 -18.76 3.38
CA PHE A 3 -4.67 -18.06 2.10
C PHE A 3 -6.13 -17.86 1.68
N GLN A 4 -7.06 -18.68 2.17
CA GLN A 4 -8.49 -18.52 1.86
C GLN A 4 -9.03 -17.18 2.34
N GLN A 5 -8.54 -16.67 3.48
CA GLN A 5 -8.94 -15.37 4.03
C GLN A 5 -8.48 -14.18 3.17
N LYS A 6 -7.53 -14.40 2.27
CA LYS A 6 -6.99 -13.37 1.39
C LYS A 6 -7.71 -13.30 0.05
N ARG A 7 -8.56 -14.29 -0.27
CA ARG A 7 -9.32 -14.29 -1.53
C ARG A 7 -10.38 -13.19 -1.46
N PRO A 8 -10.51 -12.34 -2.50
CA PRO A 8 -11.56 -11.34 -2.53
C PRO A 8 -12.96 -11.97 -2.45
N ASP A 9 -13.77 -11.54 -1.49
CA ASP A 9 -15.21 -11.76 -1.51
C ASP A 9 -15.87 -10.55 -2.17
N LEU A 10 -16.25 -10.72 -3.45
CA LEU A 10 -16.85 -9.66 -4.25
C LEU A 10 -18.23 -9.20 -3.74
N ARG A 11 -18.87 -9.97 -2.86
CA ARG A 11 -20.15 -9.63 -2.21
C ARG A 11 -19.99 -9.13 -0.78
N GLY A 12 -18.78 -9.25 -0.22
CA GLY A 12 -18.45 -8.78 1.12
C GLY A 12 -18.35 -7.25 1.22
N ASN A 13 -17.93 -6.77 2.38
CA ASN A 13 -17.65 -5.37 2.63
C ASN A 13 -16.45 -4.86 1.82
N TRP A 14 -16.17 -3.55 1.86
CA TRP A 14 -15.12 -2.95 1.04
C TRP A 14 -13.73 -3.57 1.26
N LYS A 15 -13.39 -4.00 2.49
CA LYS A 15 -12.10 -4.65 2.80
C LYS A 15 -12.05 -6.06 2.21
N GLU A 16 -13.13 -6.81 2.35
CA GLU A 16 -13.25 -8.19 1.85
C GLU A 16 -13.16 -8.24 0.31
N ARG A 17 -13.62 -7.18 -0.38
CA ARG A 17 -13.49 -7.04 -1.83
C ARG A 17 -12.06 -6.74 -2.32
N CYS A 18 -11.15 -6.32 -1.43
CA CYS A 18 -9.79 -5.87 -1.80
C CYS A 18 -8.73 -6.96 -1.84
N GLY A 19 -9.04 -8.23 -1.54
CA GLY A 19 -8.08 -9.32 -1.35
C GLY A 19 -6.93 -9.43 -2.37
N ASP A 20 -5.93 -10.25 -2.05
CA ASP A 20 -4.69 -10.36 -2.83
C ASP A 20 -4.98 -10.78 -4.28
N ASN A 21 -4.08 -10.42 -5.21
CA ASN A 21 -4.13 -10.95 -6.57
C ASN A 21 -3.54 -12.37 -6.60
N PHE A 22 -4.33 -13.34 -7.05
CA PHE A 22 -3.94 -14.75 -7.07
C PHE A 22 -3.81 -15.27 -8.49
N TYR A 23 -2.85 -16.16 -8.68
CA TYR A 23 -2.65 -16.94 -9.88
C TYR A 23 -2.58 -18.42 -9.50
N GLU A 24 -3.28 -19.26 -10.25
CA GLU A 24 -3.25 -20.71 -10.12
C GLU A 24 -2.62 -21.31 -11.37
N LEU A 25 -1.71 -22.28 -11.18
CA LEU A 25 -1.14 -23.01 -12.30
C LEU A 25 -2.08 -24.17 -12.66
N GLY A 26 -2.70 -24.08 -13.84
CA GLY A 26 -3.58 -25.12 -14.36
C GLY A 26 -2.83 -26.42 -14.66
N ARG A 27 -3.59 -27.52 -14.80
CA ARG A 27 -3.04 -28.84 -15.16
C ARG A 27 -2.39 -28.87 -16.55
N ASP A 28 -2.78 -27.93 -17.40
CA ASP A 28 -2.23 -27.67 -18.74
C ASP A 28 -0.94 -26.83 -18.69
N GLY A 29 -0.49 -26.43 -17.51
CA GLY A 29 0.70 -25.58 -17.33
C GLY A 29 0.43 -24.09 -17.59
N VAL A 30 -0.83 -23.68 -17.74
CA VAL A 30 -1.21 -22.28 -17.98
C VAL A 30 -1.57 -21.60 -16.66
N TRP A 31 -0.98 -20.44 -16.40
CA TRP A 31 -1.37 -19.61 -15.26
C TRP A 31 -2.73 -18.95 -15.48
N GLN A 32 -3.63 -19.13 -14.53
CA GLN A 32 -4.96 -18.53 -14.53
C GLN A 32 -5.06 -17.52 -13.39
N GLN A 33 -5.40 -16.28 -13.72
CA GLN A 33 -5.63 -15.24 -12.72
C GLN A 33 -7.02 -15.41 -12.09
N HIS A 34 -7.10 -15.38 -10.77
CA HIS A 34 -8.39 -15.32 -10.10
C HIS A 34 -8.99 -13.92 -10.24
N ARG A 35 -10.32 -13.87 -10.40
CA ARG A 35 -11.04 -12.60 -10.51
C ARG A 35 -10.81 -11.71 -9.28
N ASN A 36 -10.38 -10.47 -9.53
CA ASN A 36 -10.12 -9.44 -8.54
C ASN A 36 -10.80 -8.12 -9.02
N ARG A 37 -11.09 -7.19 -8.10
CA ARG A 37 -11.66 -5.87 -8.41
C ARG A 37 -10.64 -4.86 -8.97
N PHE A 38 -9.38 -4.96 -8.56
CA PHE A 38 -8.31 -3.98 -8.79
C PHE A 38 -7.20 -4.48 -9.72
N HIS A 39 -7.14 -5.79 -10.00
CA HIS A 39 -6.17 -6.38 -10.91
C HIS A 39 -6.86 -6.99 -12.12
N PHE A 40 -6.39 -6.60 -13.31
CA PHE A 40 -6.88 -7.06 -14.61
C PHE A 40 -5.77 -7.83 -15.32
N GLN A 41 -6.12 -8.50 -16.43
CA GLN A 41 -5.24 -9.44 -17.11
C GLN A 41 -3.98 -8.77 -17.70
N ASP A 42 -4.06 -7.48 -18.05
CA ASP A 42 -2.94 -6.67 -18.50
C ASP A 42 -1.91 -6.36 -17.40
N HIS A 43 -2.28 -6.56 -16.12
CA HIS A 43 -1.35 -6.44 -14.99
C HIS A 43 -0.48 -7.69 -14.78
N TYR A 44 -0.79 -8.82 -15.43
CA TYR A 44 -0.09 -10.10 -15.21
C TYR A 44 1.42 -9.97 -15.29
N ALA A 45 1.92 -9.51 -16.43
CA ALA A 45 3.36 -9.40 -16.69
C ALA A 45 4.08 -8.52 -15.66
N LYS A 46 3.39 -7.54 -15.07
CA LYS A 46 3.93 -6.68 -14.02
C LYS A 46 3.92 -7.35 -12.65
N ASP A 47 2.82 -8.03 -12.32
CA ASP A 47 2.62 -8.67 -11.01
C ASP A 47 3.58 -9.84 -10.79
N ILE A 48 3.89 -10.60 -11.84
CA ILE A 48 4.85 -11.73 -11.76
C ILE A 48 6.31 -11.32 -11.98
N LYS A 49 6.56 -10.06 -12.39
CA LYS A 49 7.90 -9.62 -12.82
C LYS A 49 8.95 -9.74 -11.71
N TYR A 50 8.54 -9.47 -10.49
CA TYR A 50 9.43 -9.43 -9.33
C TYR A 50 8.83 -10.28 -8.20
N PRO A 51 9.41 -11.44 -7.88
CA PRO A 51 8.94 -12.29 -6.79
C PRO A 51 9.44 -11.77 -5.44
N LYS A 52 9.18 -10.49 -5.15
CA LYS A 52 9.59 -9.82 -3.91
C LYS A 52 8.39 -9.16 -3.28
N VAL A 53 8.17 -9.44 -2.00
CA VAL A 53 7.14 -8.81 -1.17
C VAL A 53 7.78 -8.19 0.07
N PHE A 54 7.23 -7.08 0.54
CA PHE A 54 7.63 -6.48 1.81
C PHE A 54 6.69 -6.95 2.90
N ILE A 55 7.26 -7.42 4.00
CA ILE A 55 6.51 -7.86 5.18
C ILE A 55 7.06 -7.06 6.35
N ALA A 56 6.16 -6.40 7.08
CA ALA A 56 6.50 -5.65 8.28
C ALA A 56 5.50 -6.00 9.39
N SER A 57 6.01 -6.19 10.61
CA SER A 57 5.19 -6.34 11.82
C SER A 57 4.86 -4.99 12.46
N LYS A 58 5.68 -3.97 12.20
CA LYS A 58 5.52 -2.60 12.68
C LYS A 58 5.30 -1.68 11.48
N TYR A 59 4.14 -1.05 11.40
CA TYR A 59 3.77 -0.20 10.28
C TYR A 59 2.81 0.91 10.72
N TRP A 60 2.69 1.95 9.89
CA TRP A 60 1.76 3.07 10.06
C TRP A 60 1.08 3.36 8.73
N TYR A 61 -0.24 3.27 8.70
CA TYR A 61 -1.07 3.55 7.54
C TYR A 61 -2.08 4.65 7.87
N PHE A 62 -1.88 5.84 7.30
CA PHE A 62 -2.72 7.00 7.60
C PHE A 62 -3.90 7.18 6.65
N GLY A 63 -3.83 6.71 5.40
CA GLY A 63 -4.94 6.83 4.46
C GLY A 63 -5.48 8.27 4.35
N ASN A 64 -6.79 8.44 4.57
CA ASN A 64 -7.49 9.73 4.55
C ASN A 64 -7.23 10.61 5.78
N THR A 65 -6.60 10.09 6.84
CA THR A 65 -6.14 10.85 8.02
C THR A 65 -4.64 11.16 7.92
N THR A 66 -4.16 11.42 6.70
CA THR A 66 -2.76 11.74 6.39
C THR A 66 -2.22 12.82 7.31
N GLN A 67 -1.01 12.60 7.82
CA GLN A 67 -0.27 13.56 8.63
C GLN A 67 0.77 14.28 7.76
N PRO A 68 0.90 15.62 7.86
CA PRO A 68 1.93 16.34 7.13
C PRO A 68 3.31 15.89 7.61
N VAL A 69 4.18 15.52 6.66
CA VAL A 69 5.56 15.15 6.97
C VAL A 69 6.35 16.43 7.32
N PRO A 70 7.02 16.50 8.49
CA PRO A 70 7.86 17.63 8.86
C PRO A 70 8.90 17.96 7.78
N LYS A 71 9.13 19.26 7.53
CA LYS A 71 10.01 19.73 6.44
C LYS A 71 11.43 19.13 6.48
N GLN A 72 11.96 18.86 7.67
CA GLN A 72 13.27 18.23 7.86
C GLN A 72 13.38 16.80 7.30
N PHE A 73 12.25 16.15 6.99
CA PHE A 73 12.18 14.82 6.41
C PHE A 73 11.75 14.84 4.93
N ALA A 74 11.70 16.02 4.31
CA ALA A 74 11.24 16.16 2.92
C ALA A 74 12.06 15.31 1.93
N GLU A 75 13.35 15.09 2.19
CA GLU A 75 14.22 14.23 1.36
C GLU A 75 13.82 12.75 1.36
N LEU A 76 13.07 12.30 2.36
CA LEU A 76 12.53 10.95 2.45
C LEU A 76 11.25 10.79 1.63
N VAL A 77 10.59 11.91 1.26
CA VAL A 77 9.38 11.89 0.44
C VAL A 77 9.75 11.67 -1.02
N GLY A 78 9.12 10.69 -1.66
CA GLY A 78 9.38 10.29 -3.04
C GLY A 78 8.12 10.08 -3.86
N GLY A 79 8.30 9.93 -5.17
CA GLY A 79 7.24 9.51 -6.09
C GLY A 79 7.02 7.99 -6.08
N ARG A 80 6.44 7.46 -7.17
CA ARG A 80 6.21 6.02 -7.32
C ARG A 80 7.55 5.25 -7.31
N GLY A 81 7.63 4.21 -6.49
CA GLY A 81 8.81 3.35 -6.37
C GLY A 81 9.43 3.39 -4.97
N ILE A 82 10.43 2.54 -4.74
CA ILE A 82 11.13 2.45 -3.47
C ILE A 82 12.48 3.13 -3.62
N ARG A 83 12.78 4.04 -2.71
CA ARG A 83 14.10 4.66 -2.57
C ARG A 83 14.77 4.07 -1.33
N THR A 84 16.01 3.62 -1.49
CA THR A 84 16.74 2.88 -0.43
C THR A 84 18.06 3.52 -0.05
N ASN A 85 18.46 4.63 -0.69
CA ASN A 85 19.75 5.28 -0.47
C ASN A 85 19.56 6.65 0.20
N HIS A 86 18.97 6.65 1.40
CA HIS A 86 18.76 7.85 2.20
C HIS A 86 19.86 8.00 3.26
N ASN A 87 20.06 9.23 3.73
CA ASN A 87 20.96 9.47 4.84
C ASN A 87 20.48 8.70 6.10
N GLU A 88 21.38 7.94 6.71
CA GLU A 88 21.04 7.07 7.85
C GLU A 88 20.57 7.87 9.07
N MET A 89 21.20 9.02 9.35
CA MET A 89 20.82 9.88 10.48
C MET A 89 19.43 10.48 10.28
N VAL A 90 19.10 10.93 9.07
CA VAL A 90 17.76 11.46 8.75
C VAL A 90 16.72 10.35 8.83
N SER A 91 17.05 9.16 8.32
CA SER A 91 16.20 7.97 8.39
C SER A 91 15.90 7.57 9.84
N GLN A 92 16.91 7.60 10.72
CA GLN A 92 16.71 7.28 12.13
C GLN A 92 15.83 8.31 12.83
N LYS A 93 16.09 9.61 12.63
CA LYS A 93 15.25 10.69 13.19
C LYS A 93 13.80 10.61 12.72
N PHE A 94 13.58 10.19 11.47
CA PHE A 94 12.23 9.98 10.95
C PHE A 94 11.53 8.81 11.65
N LYS A 95 12.23 7.68 11.82
CA LYS A 95 11.69 6.54 12.58
C LYS A 95 11.32 6.95 14.01
N ASP A 96 12.23 7.63 14.71
CA ASP A 96 11.99 8.09 16.09
C ASP A 96 10.78 9.02 16.16
N TRP A 97 10.65 9.95 15.22
CA TRP A 97 9.49 10.83 15.13
C TRP A 97 8.17 10.05 14.93
N VAL A 98 8.13 9.12 13.97
CA VAL A 98 6.92 8.33 13.71
C VAL A 98 6.55 7.48 14.92
N GLU A 99 7.54 6.82 15.53
CA GLU A 99 7.35 5.92 16.67
C GLU A 99 6.91 6.64 17.95
N THR A 100 7.33 7.88 18.15
CA THR A 100 6.96 8.68 19.33
C THR A 100 5.65 9.44 19.15
N SER A 101 5.27 9.73 17.90
CA SER A 101 4.09 10.56 17.60
C SER A 101 2.82 9.75 17.35
N PHE A 102 2.94 8.48 16.97
CA PHE A 102 1.80 7.68 16.50
C PHE A 102 1.88 6.22 16.97
N ASP A 103 0.74 5.68 17.39
CA ASP A 103 0.57 4.24 17.59
C ASP A 103 0.77 3.47 16.28
N THR A 104 1.14 2.19 16.34
CA THR A 104 1.28 1.38 15.13
C THR A 104 -0.08 0.95 14.58
N GLY A 105 -0.15 0.76 13.26
CA GLY A 105 -1.30 0.16 12.58
C GLY A 105 -2.01 1.10 11.59
N VAL A 106 -3.33 0.96 11.54
CA VAL A 106 -4.21 1.63 10.57
C VAL A 106 -4.95 2.77 11.27
N HIS A 107 -4.65 4.02 10.89
CA HIS A 107 -5.27 5.22 11.48
C HIS A 107 -6.44 5.77 10.67
N GLY A 108 -6.48 5.46 9.37
CA GLY A 108 -7.47 6.01 8.46
C GLY A 108 -7.86 5.02 7.37
N ASN A 109 -8.89 5.39 6.63
CA ASN A 109 -9.38 4.62 5.50
C ASN A 109 -8.60 4.94 4.22
N PRO A 110 -8.55 4.03 3.23
CA PRO A 110 -7.88 4.33 1.98
C PRO A 110 -8.51 5.52 1.28
N LEU A 111 -7.65 6.43 0.84
CA LEU A 111 -8.06 7.71 0.24
C LEU A 111 -8.85 7.50 -1.05
N ASP A 112 -8.38 6.60 -1.90
CA ASP A 112 -8.96 6.34 -3.22
C ASP A 112 -9.92 5.14 -3.22
N ASN A 113 -10.51 4.80 -2.06
CA ASN A 113 -11.47 3.70 -2.00
C ASN A 113 -12.81 4.14 -2.62
N PRO A 114 -13.26 3.52 -3.73
CA PRO A 114 -14.51 3.90 -4.40
C PRO A 114 -15.77 3.60 -3.57
N ASP A 115 -15.67 2.75 -2.56
CA ASP A 115 -16.79 2.36 -1.70
C ASP A 115 -16.92 3.28 -0.47
N LEU A 116 -15.98 4.20 -0.26
CA LEU A 116 -15.96 5.12 0.88
C LEU A 116 -16.20 6.54 0.40
N ASN A 117 -17.22 7.19 0.95
CA ASN A 117 -17.45 8.63 0.77
C ASN A 117 -16.47 9.42 1.66
N ALA A 118 -15.17 9.35 1.35
CA ALA A 118 -14.15 10.12 2.05
C ALA A 118 -13.95 11.49 1.38
N PRO A 119 -13.97 12.61 2.13
CA PRO A 119 -13.50 13.88 1.59
C PRO A 119 -12.03 13.73 1.18
N ARG A 120 -11.69 14.12 -0.05
CA ARG A 120 -10.27 14.16 -0.45
C ARG A 120 -9.59 15.28 0.35
N PRO A 121 -8.45 15.01 1.02
CA PRO A 121 -7.66 16.07 1.60
C PRO A 121 -7.17 17.00 0.48
N ALA A 122 -6.91 18.27 0.83
CA ALA A 122 -6.38 19.23 -0.12
C ALA A 122 -5.14 18.65 -0.83
N PRO A 123 -5.00 18.84 -2.15
CA PRO A 123 -3.86 18.31 -2.89
C PRO A 123 -2.55 18.76 -2.24
N TYR A 124 -1.61 17.83 -2.11
CA TYR A 124 -0.27 18.13 -1.61
C TYR A 124 0.31 19.27 -2.46
N GLN A 125 0.59 20.42 -1.85
CA GLN A 125 1.37 21.46 -2.53
C GLN A 125 2.73 20.83 -2.82
N ARG A 126 2.98 20.49 -4.09
CA ARG A 126 4.33 20.12 -4.52
C ARG A 126 5.26 21.24 -4.07
N CYS A 127 6.29 20.91 -3.28
CA CYS A 127 7.43 21.79 -3.18
C CYS A 127 7.88 22.05 -4.62
N SER A 128 7.86 23.31 -5.02
CA SER A 128 8.41 23.77 -6.29
C SER A 128 9.84 23.22 -6.44
N GLU A 129 10.13 22.72 -7.64
CA GLU A 129 11.44 22.22 -8.06
C GLU A 129 12.54 23.27 -7.85
#